data_AF-A0A8E0VA79-F1
#
_entry.id   AF-A0A8E0VA79-F1
#
_cell.length_a   1.000
_cell.length_b   1.000
_cell.length_c   1.000
_cell.angle_alpha   90.00
_cell.angle_beta   90.00
_cell.angle_gamma   90.00
#
_symmetry.space_group_name_H-M   'P 1'
#
loop_
_entity.id
_entity.type
_entity.pdbx_description
1 polymer ?
#
loop_
_entity_poly.entity_id
_entity_poly.type
_entity_poly.pdbx_seq_one_letter_code
_entity_poly.pdbx_strand_id
1 'polypeptide(L)'
;MSRPTIKTDLMTAGETGYLKLVEVMQALPDQTQDFNFEVTEKMTEAHWRRDQNLRDVLIHLYEWHQLLLNWVEANQNGKAEPFLPVPYNWKTYGQMNQEFWEKHQTTSLEDAKKLLHDSHIAVMTLADTFSNEELFTKQYFSWTGTSSLGAYFISATSSHYDWAMKKLKKQIKANR
;
A
#
# COMPACT_ATOMS: atom_id res chain seq x y z
N MET A 1 -14.77 -2.94 -8.53
CA MET A 1 -14.21 -3.76 -9.63
C MET A 1 -13.95 -5.16 -9.09
N SER A 2 -14.08 -6.20 -9.90
CA SER A 2 -13.66 -7.55 -9.52
C SER A 2 -12.16 -7.56 -9.22
N ARG A 3 -11.71 -8.39 -8.28
CA ARG A 3 -10.27 -8.56 -8.01
C ARG A 3 -9.61 -9.20 -9.24
N PRO A 4 -8.40 -8.75 -9.63
CA PRO A 4 -7.66 -9.38 -10.72
C PRO A 4 -7.47 -10.88 -10.52
N THR A 5 -7.58 -11.65 -11.60
CA THR A 5 -7.35 -13.10 -11.60
C THR A 5 -6.29 -13.55 -12.62
N ILE A 6 -5.72 -12.60 -13.36
CA ILE A 6 -4.65 -12.81 -14.34
C ILE A 6 -3.64 -11.66 -14.30
N LYS A 7 -2.43 -11.87 -14.82
CA LYS A 7 -1.33 -10.88 -14.82
C LYS A 7 -1.75 -9.57 -15.47
N THR A 8 -2.36 -9.60 -16.64
CA THR A 8 -2.77 -8.38 -17.37
C THR A 8 -3.70 -7.51 -16.53
N ASP A 9 -4.65 -8.13 -15.83
CA ASP A 9 -5.59 -7.42 -14.95
C ASP A 9 -4.90 -6.87 -13.71
N LEU A 10 -3.92 -7.60 -13.16
CA LEU A 10 -3.11 -7.13 -12.03
C LEU A 10 -2.35 -5.86 -12.41
N MET A 11 -1.64 -5.91 -13.54
CA MET A 11 -0.86 -4.80 -14.05
C MET A 11 -1.75 -3.58 -14.29
N THR A 12 -2.87 -3.79 -14.99
CA THR A 12 -3.83 -2.73 -15.29
C THR A 12 -4.45 -2.13 -14.03
N ALA A 13 -4.83 -2.96 -13.07
CA ALA A 13 -5.45 -2.50 -11.82
C ALA A 13 -4.46 -1.76 -10.92
N GLY A 14 -3.21 -2.20 -10.86
CA GLY A 14 -2.13 -1.53 -10.15
C GLY A 14 -1.87 -0.13 -10.72
N GLU A 15 -1.63 -0.03 -12.02
CA GLU A 15 -1.35 1.23 -12.72
C GLU A 15 -2.54 2.20 -12.64
N THR A 16 -3.73 1.73 -13.04
CA THR A 16 -4.94 2.57 -13.03
C THR A 16 -5.31 3.02 -11.62
N GLY A 17 -5.10 2.16 -10.62
CA GLY A 17 -5.34 2.50 -9.22
C GLY A 17 -4.39 3.59 -8.72
N TYR A 18 -3.11 3.51 -9.10
CA TYR A 18 -2.12 4.51 -8.75
C TYR A 18 -2.39 5.85 -9.42
N LEU A 19 -2.67 5.87 -10.72
CA LEU A 19 -3.00 7.10 -11.45
C LEU A 19 -4.24 7.80 -10.86
N LYS A 20 -5.30 7.04 -10.53
CA LYS A 20 -6.49 7.58 -9.85
C LYS A 20 -6.18 8.12 -8.46
N LEU A 21 -5.27 7.49 -7.72
CA LEU A 21 -4.81 8.02 -6.44
C LEU A 21 -4.12 9.37 -6.63
N VAL A 22 -3.23 9.49 -7.61
CA VAL A 22 -2.55 10.75 -7.95
C VAL A 22 -3.56 11.85 -8.32
N GLU A 23 -4.58 11.54 -9.12
CA GLU A 23 -5.66 12.49 -9.45
C GLU A 23 -6.43 12.96 -8.21
N VAL A 24 -6.75 12.04 -7.28
CA VAL A 24 -7.43 12.37 -6.03
C VAL A 24 -6.56 13.27 -5.15
N MET A 25 -5.25 13.02 -5.12
CA MET A 25 -4.30 13.87 -4.39
C MET A 25 -4.26 15.29 -4.97
N GLN A 26 -4.41 15.43 -6.28
CA GLN A 26 -4.41 16.74 -6.94
C GLN A 26 -5.62 17.60 -6.56
N ALA A 27 -6.74 16.97 -6.22
CA ALA A 27 -7.97 17.63 -5.81
C ALA A 27 -7.97 18.10 -4.34
N LEU A 28 -6.89 17.89 -3.60
CA LEU A 28 -6.75 18.39 -2.22
C LEU A 28 -6.49 19.91 -2.22
N PRO A 29 -7.17 20.68 -1.36
CA PRO A 29 -7.17 22.15 -1.40
C PRO A 29 -5.82 22.78 -1.04
N ASP A 30 -4.95 22.07 -0.32
CA ASP A 30 -3.57 22.50 -0.05
C ASP A 30 -2.63 21.30 -0.13
N GLN A 31 -1.80 21.25 -1.18
CA GLN A 31 -0.79 20.22 -1.38
C GLN A 31 0.56 20.58 -0.77
N THR A 32 0.67 21.75 -0.13
CA THR A 32 1.91 22.39 0.33
C THR A 32 1.99 22.56 1.84
N GLN A 33 0.85 22.48 2.54
CA GLN A 33 0.77 22.56 4.00
C GLN A 33 0.37 21.22 4.62
N ASP A 34 0.52 21.12 5.95
CA ASP A 34 0.03 20.01 6.77
C ASP A 34 -1.51 19.96 6.72
N PHE A 35 -2.05 19.48 5.60
CA PHE A 35 -3.46 19.16 5.45
C PHE A 35 -3.78 18.03 6.43
N ASN A 36 -4.26 18.45 7.60
CA ASN A 36 -4.66 17.55 8.65
C ASN A 36 -6.11 17.13 8.43
N PHE A 37 -6.33 15.84 8.55
CA PHE A 37 -7.64 15.23 8.42
C PHE A 37 -8.50 15.56 9.64
N GLU A 38 -9.76 15.89 9.38
CA GLU A 38 -10.76 16.00 10.42
C GLU A 38 -11.19 14.60 10.85
N VAL A 39 -10.85 14.23 12.08
CA VAL A 39 -11.21 12.94 12.67
C VAL A 39 -12.32 13.15 13.68
N THR A 40 -13.43 12.44 13.48
CA THR A 40 -14.60 12.49 14.38
C THR A 40 -14.75 11.20 15.16
N GLU A 41 -15.53 11.18 16.23
CA GLU A 41 -15.81 9.98 17.03
C GLU A 41 -16.43 8.83 16.22
N LYS A 42 -17.07 9.13 15.09
CA LYS A 42 -17.66 8.14 14.17
C LYS A 42 -16.60 7.42 13.32
N MET A 43 -15.36 7.87 13.33
CA MET A 43 -14.22 7.28 12.61
C MET A 43 -13.42 6.39 13.56
N THR A 44 -13.89 5.15 13.73
CA THR A 44 -13.42 4.25 14.78
C THR A 44 -12.23 3.40 14.38
N GLU A 45 -11.96 3.24 13.08
CA GLU A 45 -10.82 2.46 12.60
C GLU A 45 -9.49 3.12 12.98
N ALA A 46 -8.51 2.32 13.41
CA ALA A 46 -7.22 2.81 13.94
C ALA A 46 -6.47 3.74 12.97
N HIS A 47 -6.59 3.49 11.67
CA HIS A 47 -5.94 4.29 10.64
C HIS A 47 -6.43 5.75 10.59
N TRP A 48 -7.58 6.09 11.17
CA TRP A 48 -8.03 7.47 11.29
C TRP A 48 -7.22 8.26 12.30
N ARG A 49 -6.87 7.63 13.42
CA ARG A 49 -6.06 8.26 14.47
C ARG A 49 -4.57 8.27 14.12
N ARG A 50 -4.11 7.24 13.39
CA ARG A 50 -2.72 7.11 12.96
C ARG A 50 -2.39 7.98 11.76
N ASP A 51 -3.07 7.80 10.62
CA ASP A 51 -2.71 8.51 9.40
C ASP A 51 -3.49 9.82 9.33
N GLN A 52 -2.89 10.90 9.82
CA GLN A 52 -3.59 12.16 10.12
C GLN A 52 -3.49 13.18 9.00
N ASN A 53 -2.63 12.97 8.01
CA ASN A 53 -2.47 13.86 6.87
C ASN A 53 -2.11 13.08 5.60
N LEU A 54 -1.91 13.81 4.49
CA LEU A 54 -1.55 13.19 3.22
C LEU A 54 -0.24 12.42 3.32
N ARG A 55 0.82 12.99 3.91
CA ARG A 55 2.13 12.32 4.08
C ARG A 55 1.95 10.96 4.74
N ASP A 56 1.21 10.88 5.84
CA ASP A 56 1.04 9.61 6.57
C ASP A 56 0.37 8.53 5.71
N VAL A 57 -0.62 8.90 4.87
CA VAL A 57 -1.26 7.96 3.95
C VAL A 57 -0.27 7.46 2.89
N LEU A 58 0.54 8.36 2.32
CA LEU A 58 1.53 7.99 1.31
C LEU A 58 2.62 7.09 1.89
N ILE A 59 3.10 7.39 3.10
CA ILE A 59 4.07 6.56 3.82
C ILE A 59 3.49 5.19 4.14
N HIS A 60 2.22 5.11 4.55
CA HIS A 60 1.57 3.84 4.82
C HIS A 60 1.55 2.95 3.56
N LEU A 61 1.23 3.52 2.40
CA LEU A 61 1.29 2.78 1.12
C LEU A 61 2.73 2.37 0.77
N TYR A 62 3.69 3.30 0.90
CA TYR A 62 5.11 3.06 0.64
C TYR A 62 5.67 1.91 1.48
N GLU A 63 5.45 1.90 2.80
CA GLU A 63 5.96 0.83 3.67
C GLU A 63 5.34 -0.52 3.34
N TRP A 64 4.08 -0.56 2.90
CA TRP A 64 3.46 -1.81 2.40
C TRP A 64 4.03 -2.26 1.05
N HIS A 65 4.46 -1.34 0.17
CA HIS A 65 5.25 -1.71 -0.99
C HIS A 65 6.60 -2.29 -0.56
N GLN A 66 7.30 -1.68 0.40
CA GLN A 66 8.58 -2.19 0.91
C GLN A 66 8.45 -3.58 1.52
N LEU A 67 7.37 -3.85 2.27
CA LEU A 67 7.07 -5.20 2.77
C LEU A 67 7.00 -6.22 1.63
N LEU A 68 6.28 -5.91 0.56
CA LEU A 68 6.14 -6.79 -0.60
C LEU A 68 7.48 -7.01 -1.31
N LEU A 69 8.21 -5.92 -1.61
CA LEU A 69 9.49 -5.98 -2.31
C LEU A 69 10.51 -6.82 -1.55
N ASN A 70 10.72 -6.49 -0.27
CA ASN A 70 11.69 -7.18 0.59
C ASN A 70 11.30 -8.65 0.80
N TRP A 71 10.01 -8.93 1.00
CA TRP A 71 9.52 -10.30 1.19
C TRP A 71 9.75 -11.18 -0.04
N VAL A 72 9.44 -10.66 -1.24
CA VAL A 72 9.65 -11.42 -2.48
C VAL A 72 11.14 -11.63 -2.72
N GLU A 73 11.96 -10.58 -2.58
CA GLU A 73 13.41 -10.67 -2.77
C GLU A 73 14.05 -11.69 -1.80
N ALA A 74 13.75 -11.60 -0.51
CA ALA A 74 14.29 -12.52 0.49
C ALA A 74 13.97 -13.97 0.15
N ASN A 75 12.71 -14.27 -0.16
CA ASN A 75 12.27 -15.63 -0.42
C ASN A 75 12.76 -16.18 -1.78
N GLN A 76 12.89 -15.33 -2.81
CA GLN A 76 13.53 -15.73 -4.07
C GLN A 76 15.02 -16.08 -3.88
N ASN A 77 15.68 -15.41 -2.94
CA ASN A 77 17.07 -15.69 -2.55
C ASN A 77 17.21 -16.83 -1.52
N GLY A 78 16.16 -17.62 -1.29
CA GLY A 78 16.17 -18.76 -0.39
C GLY A 78 16.15 -18.40 1.10
N LYS A 79 15.96 -17.13 1.45
CA LYS A 79 15.78 -16.67 2.83
C LYS A 79 14.30 -16.71 3.17
N ALA A 80 13.88 -17.78 3.85
CA ALA A 80 12.50 -17.98 4.24
C ALA A 80 12.04 -16.89 5.21
N GLU A 81 11.19 -15.98 4.73
CA GLU A 81 10.62 -14.89 5.54
C GLU A 81 9.10 -14.81 5.39
N PRO A 82 8.37 -14.55 6.49
CA PRO A 82 6.95 -14.22 6.41
C PRO A 82 6.74 -12.85 5.78
N PHE A 83 5.57 -12.63 5.16
CA PHE A 83 5.21 -11.33 4.59
C PHE A 83 5.18 -10.20 5.65
N LEU A 84 4.68 -10.52 6.85
CA LEU A 84 4.77 -9.62 7.99
C LEU A 84 6.05 -9.96 8.77
N PRO A 85 7.00 -9.04 8.90
CA PRO A 85 8.27 -9.31 9.57
C PRO A 85 8.05 -9.64 11.04
N VAL A 86 8.87 -10.53 11.58
CA VAL A 86 8.90 -10.87 13.01
C VAL A 86 9.24 -9.59 13.80
N PRO A 87 8.56 -9.29 14.93
CA PRO A 87 7.62 -10.14 15.68
C PRO A 87 6.15 -10.04 15.28
N TYR A 88 5.80 -9.35 14.18
CA TYR A 88 4.41 -9.07 13.83
C TYR A 88 3.72 -10.24 13.13
N ASN A 89 2.38 -10.25 13.25
CA ASN A 89 1.48 -11.13 12.53
C ASN A 89 0.17 -10.39 12.23
N TRP A 90 -0.79 -11.04 11.56
CA TRP A 90 -2.06 -10.40 11.17
C TRP A 90 -2.93 -9.91 12.35
N LYS A 91 -2.65 -10.32 13.59
CA LYS A 91 -3.30 -9.77 14.78
C LYS A 91 -2.56 -8.55 15.34
N THR A 92 -1.25 -8.46 15.13
CA THR A 92 -0.39 -7.41 15.71
C THR A 92 0.15 -6.41 14.70
N TYR A 93 -0.13 -6.58 13.40
CA TYR A 93 0.32 -5.66 12.33
C TYR A 93 -0.17 -4.21 12.52
N GLY A 94 -1.20 -3.99 13.36
CA GLY A 94 -1.58 -2.65 13.80
C GLY A 94 -0.44 -1.90 14.51
N GLN A 95 0.35 -2.61 15.33
CA GLN A 95 1.54 -2.07 16.00
C GLN A 95 2.66 -1.78 14.99
N MET A 96 2.91 -2.70 14.06
CA MET A 96 3.85 -2.47 12.94
C MET A 96 3.50 -1.20 12.15
N ASN A 97 2.21 -1.02 11.83
CA ASN A 97 1.77 0.17 11.13
C ASN A 97 1.97 1.46 11.96
N GLN A 98 1.85 1.39 13.28
CA GLN A 98 2.15 2.51 14.18
C GLN A 98 3.64 2.86 14.10
N GLU A 99 4.53 1.86 14.11
CA GLU A 99 5.97 2.08 13.99
C GLU A 99 6.37 2.64 12.61
N PHE A 100 5.72 2.20 11.54
CA PHE A 100 5.87 2.83 10.21
C PHE A 100 5.54 4.32 10.25
N TRP A 101 4.46 4.68 10.93
CA TRP A 101 4.09 6.08 11.10
C TRP A 101 5.13 6.83 11.93
N GLU A 102 5.57 6.30 13.08
CA GLU A 102 6.56 6.94 13.96
C GLU A 102 7.90 7.19 13.25
N LYS A 103 8.37 6.20 12.48
CA LYS A 103 9.62 6.26 11.69
C LYS A 103 9.68 7.44 10.72
N HIS A 104 8.52 7.88 10.22
CA HIS A 104 8.42 8.82 9.11
C HIS A 104 7.90 10.21 9.49
N GLN A 105 7.82 10.53 10.78
CA GLN A 105 7.36 11.86 11.22
C GLN A 105 8.26 13.02 10.77
N THR A 106 9.53 12.74 10.44
CA THR A 106 10.48 13.72 9.88
C THR A 106 10.51 13.71 8.35
N THR A 107 9.76 12.82 7.68
CA THR A 107 9.70 12.76 6.21
C THR A 107 8.85 13.90 5.67
N SER A 108 9.36 14.63 4.70
CA SER A 108 8.59 15.70 4.06
C SER A 108 7.46 15.12 3.19
N LEU A 109 6.44 15.93 2.89
CA LEU A 109 5.39 15.50 1.97
C LEU A 109 5.92 15.27 0.55
N GLU A 110 6.91 16.05 0.12
CA GLU A 110 7.58 15.88 -1.18
C GLU A 110 8.32 14.54 -1.24
N ASP A 111 9.09 14.21 -0.20
CA ASP A 111 9.77 12.92 -0.09
C ASP A 111 8.76 11.77 -0.05
N ALA A 112 7.66 11.90 0.70
CA ALA A 112 6.63 10.87 0.76
C ALA A 112 5.98 10.59 -0.61
N LYS A 113 5.75 11.64 -1.42
CA LYS A 113 5.29 11.50 -2.81
C LYS A 113 6.31 10.76 -3.67
N LYS A 114 7.59 11.13 -3.57
CA LYS A 114 8.68 10.47 -4.30
C LYS A 114 8.84 9.01 -3.91
N LEU A 115 8.87 8.72 -2.61
CA LEU A 115 8.96 7.35 -2.07
C LEU A 115 7.81 6.48 -2.57
N LEU A 116 6.57 6.99 -2.55
CA LEU A 116 5.43 6.24 -3.07
C LEU A 116 5.55 6.00 -4.59
N HIS A 117 5.95 7.02 -5.36
CA HIS A 117 6.13 6.90 -6.80
C HIS A 117 7.18 5.85 -7.18
N ASP A 118 8.37 5.97 -6.61
CA ASP A 118 9.49 5.07 -6.89
C ASP A 118 9.17 3.63 -6.48
N SER A 119 8.53 3.46 -5.31
CA SER A 119 8.13 2.12 -4.84
C SER A 119 6.98 1.52 -5.65
N HIS A 120 6.05 2.33 -6.16
CA HIS A 120 5.03 1.86 -7.09
C HIS A 120 5.68 1.29 -8.35
N ILE A 121 6.60 2.05 -8.98
CA ILE A 121 7.34 1.59 -10.16
C ILE A 121 8.06 0.28 -9.85
N ALA A 122 8.78 0.21 -8.74
CA ALA A 122 9.50 -1.00 -8.33
C ALA A 122 8.56 -2.21 -8.17
N VAL A 123 7.40 -2.03 -7.54
CA VAL A 123 6.41 -3.11 -7.39
C VAL A 123 5.85 -3.55 -8.74
N MET A 124 5.54 -2.62 -9.65
CA MET A 124 5.02 -2.97 -10.97
C MET A 124 6.08 -3.66 -11.83
N THR A 125 7.33 -3.19 -11.79
CA THR A 125 8.46 -3.86 -12.45
C THR A 125 8.65 -5.28 -11.91
N LEU A 126 8.60 -5.47 -10.59
CA LEU A 126 8.70 -6.78 -9.97
C LEU A 126 7.53 -7.69 -10.38
N ALA A 127 6.30 -7.18 -10.40
CA ALA A 127 5.14 -7.96 -10.86
C ALA A 127 5.33 -8.44 -12.31
N ASP A 128 5.98 -7.63 -13.15
CA ASP A 128 6.20 -7.97 -14.55
C ASP A 128 7.25 -9.07 -14.77
N THR A 129 8.13 -9.33 -13.80
CA THR A 129 9.09 -10.44 -13.93
C THR A 129 8.44 -11.82 -13.80
N PHE A 130 7.23 -11.90 -13.24
CA PHE A 130 6.51 -13.16 -13.04
C PHE A 130 5.60 -13.50 -14.23
N SER A 131 5.42 -14.79 -14.45
CA SER A 131 4.40 -15.36 -15.33
C SER A 131 3.00 -15.29 -14.71
N ASN A 132 1.98 -15.55 -15.53
CA ASN A 132 0.61 -15.61 -15.04
C ASN A 132 0.42 -16.76 -14.03
N GLU A 133 1.03 -17.91 -14.30
CA GLU A 133 1.00 -19.11 -13.47
C GLU A 133 1.64 -18.84 -12.11
N GLU A 134 2.81 -18.19 -12.07
CA GLU A 134 3.50 -17.81 -10.83
C GLU A 134 2.65 -16.87 -9.96
N LEU A 135 1.94 -15.93 -10.59
CA LEU A 135 1.11 -14.95 -9.87
C LEU A 135 -0.23 -15.53 -9.39
N PHE A 136 -0.88 -16.38 -10.18
CA PHE A 136 -2.28 -16.73 -9.96
C PHE A 136 -2.53 -18.21 -9.62
N THR A 137 -1.50 -19.05 -9.66
CA THR A 137 -1.60 -20.39 -9.09
C THR A 137 -1.42 -20.31 -7.58
N LYS A 138 -2.39 -20.84 -6.82
CA LYS A 138 -2.28 -20.91 -5.36
C LYS A 138 -1.12 -21.82 -4.97
N GLN A 139 -0.36 -21.41 -3.96
CA GLN A 139 0.78 -22.18 -3.43
C GLN A 139 1.83 -22.53 -4.50
N TYR A 140 1.92 -21.75 -5.59
CA TYR A 140 2.98 -21.93 -6.59
C TYR A 140 4.35 -21.81 -5.93
N PHE A 141 4.51 -20.78 -5.10
CA PHE A 141 5.65 -20.61 -4.23
C PHE A 141 5.30 -21.12 -2.83
N SER A 142 6.20 -21.91 -2.24
CA SER A 142 6.00 -22.47 -0.89
C SER A 142 5.84 -21.39 0.20
N TRP A 143 6.41 -20.21 -0.03
CA TRP A 143 6.39 -19.07 0.90
C TRP A 143 5.10 -18.22 0.82
N THR A 144 4.19 -18.45 -0.13
CA THR A 144 2.90 -17.73 -0.22
C THR A 144 1.79 -18.36 0.65
N GLY A 145 2.12 -19.37 1.46
CA GLY A 145 1.17 -20.07 2.32
C GLY A 145 0.04 -20.72 1.51
N THR A 146 -1.22 -20.44 1.85
CA THR A 146 -2.40 -20.98 1.15
C THR A 146 -2.90 -20.09 0.00
N SER A 147 -2.26 -18.94 -0.23
CA SER A 147 -2.66 -17.93 -1.22
C SER A 147 -1.83 -18.05 -2.51
N SER A 148 -2.16 -17.21 -3.51
CA SER A 148 -1.30 -16.96 -4.68
C SER A 148 -0.44 -15.70 -4.44
N LEU A 149 0.68 -15.58 -5.14
CA LEU A 149 1.55 -14.42 -5.06
C LEU A 149 0.82 -13.12 -5.47
N GLY A 150 0.02 -13.19 -6.54
CA GLY A 150 -0.78 -12.08 -7.04
C GLY A 150 -1.73 -11.49 -5.99
N ALA A 151 -2.20 -12.27 -5.01
CA ALA A 151 -3.03 -11.74 -3.92
C ALA A 151 -2.27 -10.73 -3.05
N TYR A 152 -0.97 -10.92 -2.84
CA TYR A 152 -0.12 -9.99 -2.07
C TYR A 152 0.13 -8.71 -2.87
N PHE A 153 0.40 -8.82 -4.18
CA PHE A 153 0.47 -7.66 -5.07
C PHE A 153 -0.83 -6.86 -5.08
N ILE A 154 -1.98 -7.51 -5.21
CA ILE A 154 -3.31 -6.87 -5.16
C ILE A 154 -3.51 -6.15 -3.82
N SER A 155 -3.11 -6.79 -2.72
CA SER A 155 -3.24 -6.26 -1.36
C SER A 155 -2.40 -5.00 -1.15
N ALA A 156 -1.18 -4.94 -1.69
CA ALA A 156 -0.27 -3.81 -1.53
C ALA A 156 -0.49 -2.68 -2.56
N THR A 157 -1.15 -2.97 -3.69
CA THR A 157 -1.38 -2.00 -4.77
C THR A 157 -2.85 -1.62 -4.88
N SER A 158 -3.57 -2.08 -5.92
CA SER A 158 -4.94 -1.70 -6.27
C SER A 158 -5.91 -1.67 -5.08
N SER A 159 -5.90 -2.68 -4.20
CA SER A 159 -6.78 -2.69 -3.02
C SER A 159 -6.39 -1.64 -1.98
N HIS A 160 -5.10 -1.37 -1.84
CA HIS A 160 -4.58 -0.38 -0.91
C HIS A 160 -4.79 1.05 -1.42
N TYR A 161 -4.64 1.27 -2.73
CA TYR A 161 -4.97 2.53 -3.39
C TYR A 161 -6.46 2.84 -3.27
N ASP A 162 -7.34 1.83 -3.41
CA ASP A 162 -8.77 1.99 -3.16
C ASP A 162 -9.08 2.43 -1.72
N TRP A 163 -8.36 1.86 -0.73
CA TRP A 163 -8.46 2.30 0.66
C TRP A 163 -8.00 3.76 0.83
N ALA A 164 -6.83 4.11 0.29
CA ALA A 164 -6.28 5.46 0.38
C ALA A 164 -7.21 6.49 -0.28
N MET A 165 -7.70 6.21 -1.49
CA MET A 165 -8.66 7.07 -2.19
C MET A 165 -9.96 7.26 -1.39
N LYS A 166 -10.52 6.20 -0.78
CA LYS A 166 -11.71 6.33 0.08
C LYS A 166 -11.44 7.26 1.27
N LYS A 167 -10.27 7.11 1.89
CA LYS A 167 -9.84 7.95 3.01
C LYS A 167 -9.71 9.42 2.58
N LEU A 168 -8.97 9.71 1.52
CA LEU A 168 -8.76 11.06 1.00
C LEU A 168 -10.07 11.72 0.53
N LYS A 169 -10.92 11.00 -0.20
CA LYS A 169 -12.23 11.53 -0.66
C LYS A 169 -13.14 11.91 0.51
N LYS A 170 -13.10 11.16 1.61
CA LYS A 170 -13.87 11.51 2.83
C LYS A 170 -13.41 12.83 3.42
N GLN A 171 -12.10 13.10 3.38
CA GLN A 171 -11.48 14.31 3.90
C GLN A 171 -11.69 15.52 2.96
N ILE A 172 -11.62 15.32 1.65
CA ILE A 172 -11.99 16.34 0.65
C ILE A 172 -13.45 16.78 0.84
N LYS A 173 -14.36 15.84 1.12
CA LYS A 173 -15.76 16.15 1.35
C LYS A 173 -16.01 16.89 2.67
N ALA A 174 -15.23 16.59 3.72
CA ALA A 174 -15.36 17.26 5.02
C ALA A 174 -14.88 18.72 4.95
N ASN A 175 -13.88 19.02 4.12
CA ASN A 175 -13.33 20.36 3.92
C ASN A 175 -14.07 21.21 2.86
N ARG A 176 -15.26 20.79 2.41
CA ARG A 176 -16.14 21.55 1.51
C ARG A 176 -17.32 22.10 2.27
#